data_AF-D6BIY3-F1
#
_entry.id   AF-D6BIY3-F1
#
_cell.length_a   1.000
_cell.length_b   1.000
_cell.length_c   1.000
_cell.angle_alpha   90.00
_cell.angle_beta   90.00
_cell.angle_gamma   90.00
#
_symmetry.space_group_name_H-M   'P 1'
#
loop_
_entity.id
_entity.type
_entity.pdbx_description
1 polymer ?
#
loop_
_entity_poly.entity_id
_entity_poly.type
_entity_poly.pdbx_seq_one_letter_code
_entity_poly.pdbx_strand_id
1 'polypeptide(L)'
;KYNYKNISEIYNSIDVIWAVYPNKDFNVKYAISNKFFESLLYEKPCFFAIQTDLGDLIEKNKIGFTIDPYNPNKFFKDFNTERFVIRVEEYKKNIRKYKEGKLLFWEDNEDNFLEKLKE
;
A
#
# COMPACT_ATOMS: atom_id res chain seq x y z
N LYS A 1 14.25 -18.56 1.15
CA LYS A 1 12.95 -18.84 1.79
C LYS A 1 13.01 -18.25 3.20
N TYR A 2 12.03 -17.45 3.64
CA TYR A 2 12.03 -16.80 4.96
C TYR A 2 11.00 -17.45 5.90
N ASN A 3 11.12 -17.20 7.20
CA ASN A 3 10.12 -17.60 8.19
C ASN A 3 9.14 -16.44 8.40
N TYR A 4 7.84 -16.72 8.33
CA TYR A 4 6.79 -15.71 8.49
C TYR A 4 6.89 -14.96 9.82
N LYS A 5 7.42 -15.60 10.87
CA LYS A 5 7.66 -14.95 12.17
C LYS A 5 8.59 -13.72 12.09
N ASN A 6 9.45 -13.63 11.08
CA ASN A 6 10.37 -12.50 10.87
C ASN A 6 9.77 -11.36 10.03
N ILE A 7 8.48 -11.42 9.66
CA ILE A 7 7.89 -10.44 8.73
C ILE A 7 7.96 -9.01 9.26
N SER A 8 7.79 -8.82 10.57
CA SER A 8 7.90 -7.49 11.22
C SER A 8 9.32 -6.93 11.12
N GLU A 9 10.35 -7.76 11.34
CA GLU A 9 11.75 -7.36 11.20
C GLU A 9 12.08 -6.94 9.77
N ILE A 10 11.59 -7.73 8.79
CA ILE A 10 11.76 -7.43 7.36
C ILE A 10 11.14 -6.07 7.03
N TYR A 11 9.88 -5.84 7.40
CA TYR A 11 9.21 -4.56 7.14
C TYR A 11 9.91 -3.39 7.83
N ASN A 12 10.41 -3.58 9.05
CA ASN A 12 11.14 -2.55 9.75
C ASN A 12 12.48 -2.21 9.10
N SER A 13 13.12 -3.16 8.41
CA SER A 13 14.39 -2.96 7.69
C SER A 13 14.28 -2.34 6.28
N ILE A 14 13.06 -2.09 5.78
CA ILE A 14 12.86 -1.49 4.45
C ILE A 14 12.23 -0.10 4.54
N ASP A 15 12.50 0.73 3.53
CA ASP A 15 11.95 2.08 3.43
C ASP A 15 10.61 2.12 2.68
N VAL A 16 10.47 1.29 1.64
CA VAL A 16 9.32 1.26 0.74
C VAL A 16 9.01 -0.18 0.30
N ILE A 17 7.76 -0.41 -0.07
CA ILE A 17 7.27 -1.70 -0.57
C ILE A 17 7.02 -1.61 -2.07
N TRP A 18 7.32 -2.68 -2.81
CA TRP A 18 6.95 -2.80 -4.22
C TRP A 18 5.79 -3.79 -4.39
N ALA A 19 4.62 -3.31 -4.78
CA ALA A 19 3.42 -4.12 -5.05
C ALA A 19 2.74 -3.70 -6.36
N VAL A 20 3.56 -3.50 -7.39
CA VAL A 20 3.13 -3.07 -8.72
C VAL A 20 2.77 -4.31 -9.54
N TYR A 21 1.49 -4.61 -9.62
CA TYR A 21 0.97 -5.74 -10.39
C TYR A 21 0.43 -5.30 -11.75
N PRO A 22 0.35 -6.20 -12.76
CA PRO A 22 -0.24 -5.87 -14.07
C PRO A 22 -1.71 -5.45 -13.96
N ASN A 23 -2.00 -4.17 -14.24
CA ASN A 23 -3.33 -3.57 -14.06
C ASN A 23 -4.38 -3.92 -15.14
N LYS A 24 -4.06 -4.84 -16.06
CA LYS A 24 -5.03 -5.37 -17.04
C LYS A 24 -5.85 -6.51 -16.44
N ASP A 25 -5.42 -7.05 -15.30
CA ASP A 25 -6.16 -8.04 -14.53
C ASP A 25 -7.27 -7.36 -13.70
N PHE A 26 -8.46 -7.93 -13.72
CA PHE A 26 -9.63 -7.38 -13.03
C PHE A 26 -9.47 -7.31 -11.51
N ASN A 27 -8.79 -8.30 -10.90
CA ASN A 27 -8.54 -8.28 -9.46
C ASN A 27 -7.56 -7.16 -9.12
N VAL A 28 -6.52 -6.95 -9.94
CA VAL A 28 -5.59 -5.84 -9.73
C VAL A 28 -6.30 -4.49 -9.90
N LYS A 29 -7.27 -4.40 -10.83
CA LYS A 29 -8.01 -3.16 -11.08
C LYS A 29 -8.95 -2.76 -9.94
N TYR A 30 -9.68 -3.71 -9.38
CA TYR A 30 -10.79 -3.43 -8.47
C TYR A 30 -10.56 -3.86 -7.01
N ALA A 31 -9.69 -4.83 -6.74
CA ALA A 31 -9.48 -5.34 -5.39
C ALA A 31 -8.45 -4.52 -4.60
N ILE A 32 -8.69 -4.39 -3.30
CA ILE A 32 -7.68 -3.91 -2.36
C ILE A 32 -6.82 -5.10 -1.94
N SER A 33 -5.51 -5.02 -2.18
CA SER A 33 -4.58 -6.11 -1.85
C SER A 33 -4.15 -6.10 -0.38
N ASN A 34 -3.75 -7.25 0.17
CA ASN A 34 -3.15 -7.35 1.51
C ASN A 34 -1.91 -6.46 1.67
N LYS A 35 -1.16 -6.21 0.59
CA LYS A 35 0.00 -5.31 0.62
C LYS A 35 -0.38 -3.87 0.98
N PHE A 36 -1.60 -3.44 0.69
CA PHE A 36 -2.10 -2.16 1.18
C PHE A 36 -2.22 -2.14 2.71
N PHE A 37 -2.89 -3.14 3.29
CA PHE A 37 -3.03 -3.23 4.76
C PHE A 37 -1.68 -3.38 5.46
N GLU A 38 -0.78 -4.22 4.93
CA GLU A 38 0.59 -4.36 5.43
C GLU A 38 1.35 -3.02 5.36
N SER A 39 1.21 -2.26 4.26
CA SER A 39 1.82 -0.94 4.11
C SER A 39 1.33 0.07 5.15
N LEU A 40 0.04 0.04 5.49
CA LEU A 40 -0.54 0.88 6.54
C LEU A 40 -0.04 0.47 7.92
N LEU A 41 -0.08 -0.84 8.21
CA LEU A 41 0.30 -1.39 9.52
C LEU A 41 1.74 -1.03 9.88
N TYR A 42 2.68 -1.27 8.97
CA TYR A 42 4.11 -1.01 9.15
C TYR A 42 4.54 0.41 8.76
N GLU A 43 3.61 1.24 8.30
CA GLU A 43 3.88 2.63 7.90
C GLU A 43 4.95 2.72 6.82
N LYS A 44 4.85 1.86 5.80
CA LYS A 44 5.82 1.80 4.69
C LYS A 44 5.12 2.20 3.40
N PRO A 45 5.46 3.36 2.82
CA PRO A 45 4.90 3.76 1.52
C PRO A 45 5.12 2.65 0.48
N CYS A 46 4.08 2.36 -0.29
CA CYS A 46 4.09 1.25 -1.25
C CYS A 46 3.89 1.77 -2.67
N PHE A 47 4.52 1.11 -3.64
CA PHE A 47 4.25 1.28 -5.05
C PHE A 47 3.08 0.41 -5.48
N PHE A 48 2.05 1.00 -6.08
CA PHE A 48 0.92 0.32 -6.72
C PHE A 48 0.81 0.70 -8.19
N ALA A 49 0.02 -0.05 -8.95
CA ALA A 49 -0.19 0.24 -10.37
C ALA A 49 -1.16 1.41 -10.56
N ILE A 50 -0.85 2.29 -11.51
CA ILE A 50 -1.80 3.31 -12.01
C ILE A 50 -3.05 2.63 -12.61
N GLN A 51 -4.14 3.40 -12.78
CA GLN A 51 -5.40 2.93 -13.40
C GLN A 51 -6.03 1.74 -12.65
N THR A 52 -5.94 1.77 -11.33
CA THR A 52 -6.58 0.82 -10.40
C THR A 52 -7.24 1.63 -9.29
N ASP A 53 -8.32 1.11 -8.72
CA ASP A 53 -9.03 1.80 -7.63
C ASP A 53 -8.10 2.01 -6.41
N LEU A 54 -7.20 1.04 -6.18
CA LEU A 54 -6.17 1.14 -5.15
C LEU A 54 -5.12 2.22 -5.46
N GLY A 55 -4.69 2.33 -6.73
CA GLY A 55 -3.79 3.40 -7.19
C GLY A 55 -4.41 4.78 -6.98
N ASP A 56 -5.67 4.96 -7.38
CA ASP A 56 -6.38 6.22 -7.21
C ASP A 56 -6.57 6.57 -5.72
N LEU A 57 -6.86 5.56 -4.89
CA LEU A 57 -6.97 5.71 -3.44
C LEU A 57 -5.66 6.23 -2.81
N ILE A 58 -4.51 5.63 -3.15
CA ILE A 58 -3.24 6.03 -2.52
C ILE A 58 -2.74 7.40 -3.01
N GLU A 59 -2.99 7.77 -4.27
CA GLU A 59 -2.67 9.09 -4.81
C GLU A 59 -3.48 10.17 -4.11
N LYS A 60 -4.81 9.97 -4.02
CA LYS A 60 -5.73 10.90 -3.35
C LYS A 60 -5.31 11.20 -1.91
N ASN A 61 -4.85 10.19 -1.19
CA ASN A 61 -4.46 10.31 0.21
C ASN A 61 -2.97 10.62 0.41
N LYS A 62 -2.16 10.64 -0.65
CA LYS A 62 -0.70 10.83 -0.59
C LYS A 62 -0.04 9.86 0.40
N ILE A 63 -0.34 8.57 0.26
CA ILE A 63 0.16 7.50 1.16
C ILE A 63 1.00 6.44 0.43
N GLY A 64 1.34 6.67 -0.82
CA GLY A 64 2.14 5.74 -1.62
C GLY A 64 2.47 6.31 -2.99
N PHE A 65 3.13 5.50 -3.81
CA PHE A 65 3.51 5.86 -5.17
C PHE A 65 2.72 5.03 -6.17
N THR A 66 2.38 5.61 -7.30
CA THR A 66 1.79 4.88 -8.43
C THR A 66 2.78 4.83 -9.58
N ILE A 67 2.72 3.74 -10.34
CA ILE A 67 3.59 3.54 -11.49
C ILE A 67 2.89 2.77 -12.60
N ASP A 68 3.30 3.00 -13.84
CA ASP A 68 2.90 2.16 -14.97
C ASP A 68 3.57 0.78 -14.84
N PRO A 69 2.80 -0.31 -14.66
CA PRO A 69 3.36 -1.65 -14.51
C PRO A 69 4.07 -2.15 -15.78
N TYR A 70 3.79 -1.56 -16.95
CA TYR A 70 4.42 -1.93 -18.22
C TYR A 70 5.51 -0.95 -18.66
N ASN A 71 5.68 0.16 -17.95
CA ASN A 71 6.73 1.14 -18.21
C ASN A 71 7.23 1.82 -16.92
N PRO A 72 7.81 1.06 -15.98
CA PRO A 72 8.31 1.62 -14.72
C PRO A 72 9.45 2.63 -14.92
N ASN A 73 10.24 2.47 -15.98
CA ASN A 73 11.34 3.38 -16.32
C ASN A 73 10.88 4.83 -16.49
N LYS A 74 9.62 5.06 -16.89
CA LYS A 74 9.05 6.41 -16.98
C LYS A 74 9.07 7.16 -15.64
N PHE A 75 8.83 6.47 -14.53
CA PHE A 75 8.89 7.07 -13.20
C PHE A 75 10.32 7.45 -12.81
N PHE A 76 11.29 6.64 -13.24
CA PHE A 76 12.70 6.80 -12.84
C PHE A 76 13.52 7.71 -13.76
N LYS A 77 12.97 8.11 -14.92
CA LYS A 77 13.69 8.92 -15.91
C LYS A 77 14.31 10.21 -15.33
N ASP A 78 13.56 10.90 -14.49
CA ASP A 78 13.97 12.15 -13.83
C ASP A 78 14.05 11.96 -12.31
N PHE A 79 14.45 10.75 -11.87
CA PHE A 79 14.48 10.41 -10.45
C PHE A 79 15.50 11.25 -9.70
N ASN A 80 15.04 11.85 -8.60
CA ASN A 80 15.89 12.58 -7.68
C ASN A 80 15.76 11.94 -6.29
N THR A 81 16.87 11.41 -5.79
CA THR A 81 16.91 10.67 -4.52
C THR A 81 16.49 11.51 -3.32
N GLU A 82 16.95 12.75 -3.23
CA GLU A 82 16.61 13.65 -2.12
C GLU A 82 15.10 13.93 -2.07
N ARG A 83 14.51 14.28 -3.21
CA ARG A 83 13.05 14.47 -3.33
C ARG A 83 12.28 13.19 -3.04
N PHE A 84 12.83 12.02 -3.41
CA PHE A 84 12.20 10.75 -3.12
C PHE A 84 12.18 10.46 -1.62
N VAL A 85 13.30 10.63 -0.91
CA VAL A 85 13.39 10.43 0.54
C VAL A 85 12.44 11.37 1.29
N ILE A 86 12.36 12.64 0.87
CA ILE A 86 11.41 13.60 1.46
C ILE A 86 9.96 13.11 1.30
N ARG A 87 9.58 12.64 0.11
CA ARG A 87 8.24 12.09 -0.15
C ARG A 87 7.96 10.83 0.66
N VAL A 88 8.95 9.95 0.82
CA VAL A 88 8.81 8.76 1.66
C VAL A 88 8.45 9.16 3.09
N GLU A 89 9.17 10.12 3.68
CA GLU A 89 8.88 10.60 5.03
C GLU A 89 7.53 11.33 5.14
N GLU A 90 7.13 12.10 4.12
CA GLU A 90 5.79 12.70 4.03
C GLU A 90 4.71 11.61 4.04
N TYR A 91 4.86 10.59 3.19
CA TYR A 91 3.88 9.52 3.06
C TYR A 91 3.80 8.67 4.32
N LYS A 92 4.91 8.42 5.04
CA LYS A 92 4.89 7.78 6.37
C LYS A 92 3.99 8.54 7.35
N LYS A 93 4.11 9.88 7.40
CA LYS A 93 3.25 10.73 8.25
C LYS A 93 1.78 10.68 7.81
N ASN A 94 1.52 10.71 6.51
CA ASN A 94 0.17 10.62 5.98
C ASN A 94 -0.47 9.26 6.26
N ILE A 95 0.30 8.16 6.18
CA ILE A 95 -0.16 6.82 6.53
C ILE A 95 -0.60 6.76 8.00
N ARG A 96 0.22 7.29 8.93
CA ARG A 96 -0.12 7.35 10.36
C ARG A 96 -1.48 8.02 10.57
N LYS A 97 -1.68 9.19 9.97
CA LYS A 97 -2.94 9.91 10.05
C LYS A 97 -4.09 9.16 9.36
N TYR A 98 -3.84 8.56 8.20
CA TYR A 98 -4.87 7.87 7.43
C TYR A 98 -5.40 6.63 8.16
N LYS A 99 -4.53 5.90 8.87
CA LYS A 99 -4.91 4.65 9.54
C LYS A 99 -5.57 4.84 10.91
N GLU A 100 -5.53 6.05 11.47
CA GLU A 100 -6.24 6.36 12.71
C GLU A 100 -7.74 6.05 12.59
N GLY A 101 -8.24 5.23 13.51
CA GLY A 101 -9.65 4.82 13.54
C GLY A 101 -10.08 3.84 12.43
N LYS A 102 -9.15 3.30 11.63
CA LYS A 102 -9.45 2.26 10.64
C LYS A 102 -9.25 0.87 11.21
N LEU A 103 -10.13 -0.05 10.82
CA LEU A 103 -9.99 -1.48 11.05
C LEU A 103 -8.96 -2.01 10.03
N LEU A 104 -7.82 -2.51 10.52
CA LEU A 104 -6.72 -2.95 9.66
C LEU A 104 -6.58 -4.46 9.61
N PHE A 105 -7.05 -5.14 10.66
CA PHE A 105 -7.03 -6.59 10.74
C PHE A 105 -8.36 -7.16 10.25
N TRP A 106 -8.32 -8.41 9.81
CA TRP A 106 -9.51 -9.08 9.31
C TRP A 106 -10.44 -9.41 10.48
N GLU A 107 -9.84 -9.78 11.61
CA GLU A 107 -10.47 -10.06 12.90
C GLU A 107 -11.28 -8.86 13.41
N ASP A 108 -10.80 -7.63 13.18
CA ASP A 108 -11.54 -6.40 13.52
C ASP A 108 -12.87 -6.27 12.75
N ASN A 109 -12.98 -6.93 11.59
CA ASN A 109 -14.16 -6.87 10.72
C ASN A 109 -15.08 -8.09 10.90
N GLU A 110 -14.66 -9.11 11.66
CA GLU A 110 -15.40 -10.36 11.82
C GLU A 110 -16.76 -10.12 12.48
N ASP A 111 -16.78 -9.38 13.59
CA ASP A 111 -18.03 -9.07 14.31
C ASP A 111 -19.02 -8.31 13.41
N ASN A 112 -18.54 -7.28 12.69
CA ASN A 112 -19.36 -6.50 11.75
C ASN A 112 -19.93 -7.38 10.63
N PHE A 113 -19.16 -8.36 10.17
CA PHE A 113 -19.60 -9.30 9.14
C PHE A 113 -20.66 -10.26 9.68
N LEU A 114 -20.45 -10.82 10.87
CA LEU A 114 -21.39 -11.73 11.53
C LEU A 114 -22.71 -11.04 11.90
N GLU A 115 -22.68 -9.76 12.25
CA GLU A 115 -23.90 -8.96 12.47
C GLU A 115 -24.71 -8.81 11.18
N LYS A 116 -24.08 -8.46 10.06
CA LYS A 116 -24.75 -8.31 8.76
C LYS A 116 -25.35 -9.61 8.22
N LEU A 117 -24.80 -10.77 8.58
CA LEU A 117 -25.37 -12.06 8.19
C LEU A 117 -26.68 -12.39 8.93
N LYS A 118 -27.01 -11.67 10.00
CA LYS A 118 -28.25 -11.85 10.76
C LYS A 118 -29.41 -11.00 10.20
N GLU A 119 -29.11 -10.07 9.30
CA GLU A 119 -30.09 -9.24 8.57
C GLU A 119 -30.62 -9.96 7.32
#